data_AF-A0A2H0A985-F1
#
_entry.id   AF-A0A2H0A985-F1
#
_cell.length_a   1.000
_cell.length_b   1.000
_cell.length_c   1.000
_cell.angle_alpha   90.00
_cell.angle_beta   90.00
_cell.angle_gamma   90.00
#
_symmetry.space_group_name_H-M   'P 1'
#
loop_
_entity.id
_entity.type
_entity.pdbx_description
1 polymer ?
#
loop_
_entity_poly.entity_id
_entity_poly.type
_entity_poly.pdbx_seq_one_letter_code
_entity_poly.pdbx_strand_id
1 'polypeptide(L)' 'MTGVRFLTDEMGQKVAVQIDLKEVGTLWDDFYDNLIARQRASEPRESLESVKTSLMKQGKLYSSGA' A
#
# COMPACT_ATOMS: atom_id res chain seq x y z
N MET A 1 -1.27 -23.27 -3.68
CA MET A 1 -1.03 -21.92 -4.23
C MET A 1 0.26 -22.01 -5.04
N THR A 2 0.19 -21.81 -6.35
CA THR A 2 1.41 -21.60 -7.16
C THR A 2 1.98 -20.22 -6.84
N GLY A 3 3.27 -20.00 -7.14
CA GLY A 3 3.89 -18.69 -6.93
C GLY A 3 4.14 -18.28 -5.48
N VAL A 4 3.81 -19.10 -4.47
CA VAL A 4 4.07 -18.80 -3.04
C VAL A 4 4.92 -19.90 -2.41
N ARG A 5 6.08 -19.52 -1.88
CA ARG A 5 7.03 -20.42 -1.19
C ARG A 5 7.30 -19.91 0.22
N PHE A 6 7.27 -20.79 1.21
CA PHE A 6 7.54 -20.42 2.60
C PHE A 6 8.93 -20.90 3.02
N LEU A 7 9.62 -20.06 3.79
CA LEU A 7 10.76 -20.46 4.60
C LEU A 7 10.23 -20.91 5.97
N THR A 8 10.64 -22.08 6.43
CA THR A 8 10.29 -22.61 7.75
C THR A 8 11.51 -22.65 8.66
N ASP A 9 11.30 -22.42 9.95
CA ASP A 9 12.33 -22.67 10.97
C ASP A 9 12.50 -24.17 11.27
N GLU A 10 13.37 -24.49 12.23
CA GLU A 10 13.67 -25.87 12.65
C GLU A 10 12.46 -26.58 13.30
N MET A 11 11.48 -25.82 13.79
CA MET A 11 10.23 -26.34 14.36
C MET A 11 9.13 -26.50 13.29
N GLY A 12 9.42 -26.16 12.03
CA GLY A 12 8.48 -26.19 10.93
C GLY A 12 7.54 -24.99 10.86
N GLN A 13 7.77 -23.93 11.64
CA GLN A 13 6.95 -22.71 11.61
C GLN A 13 7.37 -21.82 10.45
N LYS A 14 6.39 -21.25 9.74
CA LYS A 14 6.64 -20.34 8.61
C LYS A 14 7.14 -18.99 9.14
N VAL A 15 8.36 -18.61 8.76
CA VAL A 15 9.01 -17.38 9.21
C VAL A 15 9.19 -16.33 8.12
N ALA A 16 9.21 -16.76 6.85
CA ALA A 16 9.24 -15.87 5.71
C ALA A 16 8.49 -16.46 4.52
N VAL A 17 8.18 -15.61 3.54
CA VAL A 17 7.51 -15.99 2.31
C VAL A 17 8.20 -15.33 1.11
N GLN A 18 8.42 -16.10 0.04
CA GLN A 18 8.79 -15.62 -1.27
C GLN A 18 7.56 -15.71 -2.19
N ILE A 19 7.24 -14.62 -2.86
CA ILE A 19 6.07 -14.47 -3.70
C ILE A 19 6.53 -14.18 -5.14
N ASP A 20 6.02 -14.94 -6.11
CA ASP A 20 6.20 -14.66 -7.53
C ASP A 20 5.17 -13.63 -8.00
N LEU A 21 5.64 -12.41 -8.26
CA LEU A 21 4.78 -11.30 -8.67
C LEU A 21 4.17 -11.48 -10.06
N LYS A 22 4.70 -12.36 -10.92
CA LYS A 22 4.07 -12.64 -12.21
C LYS A 22 2.80 -13.46 -12.07
N GLU A 23 2.73 -14.31 -11.04
CA GLU A 23 1.57 -15.16 -10.80
C GLU A 23 0.55 -14.52 -9.87
N VAL A 24 1.02 -13.80 -8.84
CA VAL A 24 0.15 -13.30 -7.74
C VAL A 24 0.47 -11.85 -7.34
N GLY A 25 1.08 -11.06 -8.22
CA GLY A 25 1.50 -9.68 -7.95
C GLY A 25 0.39 -8.76 -7.42
N THR A 26 -0.82 -8.83 -8.00
CA THR A 26 -1.95 -7.99 -7.56
C THR A 26 -2.31 -8.20 -6.09
N LEU A 27 -2.27 -9.45 -5.60
CA LEU A 27 -2.57 -9.75 -4.21
C LEU A 27 -1.46 -9.27 -3.27
N TRP A 28 -0.21 -9.28 -3.75
CA TRP A 28 0.90 -8.71 -3.00
C TRP A 28 0.76 -7.20 -2.85
N ASP A 29 0.35 -6.50 -3.91
CA ASP A 29 0.14 -5.04 -3.87
C ASP A 29 -0.90 -4.66 -2.81
N ASP A 30 -2.05 -5.34 -2.77
CA ASP A 30 -3.09 -5.11 -1.75
C ASP A 30 -2.57 -5.31 -0.32
N PHE A 31 -1.73 -6.35 -0.11
CA PHE A 31 -1.14 -6.63 1.20
C PHE A 31 -0.13 -5.55 1.61
N TYR A 32 0.74 -5.16 0.67
CA TYR A 32 1.80 -4.21 0.91
C TYR A 32 1.25 -2.78 1.16
N ASP A 33 0.23 -2.37 0.39
CA ASP A 33 -0.45 -1.08 0.59
C ASP A 33 -1.08 -0.98 1.99
N ASN A 34 -1.71 -2.05 2.47
CA ASN A 34 -2.25 -2.10 3.83
C ASN A 34 -1.15 -2.00 4.90
N LEU A 35 -0.01 -2.66 4.69
CA LEU A 35 1.13 -2.58 5.61
C LEU A 35 1.67 -1.14 5.69
N ILE A 36 1.86 -0.49 4.54
CA ILE A 36 2.29 0.91 4.47
C ILE A 36 1.28 1.82 5.16
N ALA A 37 -0.01 1.67 4.87
CA ALA A 37 -1.06 2.49 5.48
C ALA A 37 -1.05 2.37 7.02
N ARG A 38 -0.84 1.16 7.55
CA ARG A 38 -0.73 0.93 9.01
C ARG A 38 0.54 1.53 9.59
N GLN A 39 1.69 1.36 8.93
CA GLN A 39 2.97 1.91 9.37
C GLN A 39 2.91 3.45 9.48
N ARG A 40 2.20 4.09 8.54
CA ARG A 40 2.06 5.54 8.45
C ARG A 40 0.84 6.08 9.20
N ALA A 41 0.16 5.24 9.99
CA ALA A 41 -1.09 5.63 10.64
C ALA A 41 -0.93 6.79 11.64
N SER A 42 0.25 6.94 12.25
CA SER A 42 0.53 8.02 13.22
C SER A 42 1.12 9.28 12.59
N GLU A 43 1.41 9.29 11.29
CA GLU A 43 1.94 10.48 10.62
C GLU A 43 0.92 11.63 10.68
N PRO A 44 1.38 12.90 10.72
CA PRO A 44 0.50 14.06 10.60
C PRO A 44 -0.38 13.95 9.36
N ARG A 45 -1.68 14.25 9.53
CA ARG A 45 -2.67 14.18 8.46
C ARG A 45 -3.25 15.56 8.19
N GLU A 46 -3.66 15.77 6.95
CA GLU A 46 -4.50 16.91 6.56
C GLU A 46 -5.78 16.40 5.91
N SER A 47 -6.82 17.24 5.90
CA SER A 47 -8.08 16.88 5.24
C SER A 47 -7.89 16.90 3.72
N LEU A 48 -8.65 16.07 3.01
CA LEU A 48 -8.68 16.09 1.55
C LEU A 48 -9.02 17.49 0.99
N GLU A 49 -9.88 18.24 1.68
CA GLU A 49 -10.24 19.61 1.29
C GLU A 49 -9.09 20.61 1.45
N SER A 50 -8.26 20.47 2.49
CA SER A 50 -7.01 21.23 2.64
C SER A 50 -6.08 20.98 1.45
N VAL A 51 -5.87 19.70 1.11
CA VAL A 51 -5.03 19.28 -0.02
C VAL A 51 -5.55 19.86 -1.33
N LYS A 52 -6.85 19.70 -1.62
CA LYS A 52 -7.48 20.24 -2.85
C LYS A 52 -7.29 21.75 -2.95
N THR A 53 -7.55 22.47 -1.86
CA THR A 53 -7.37 23.93 -1.80
C THR A 53 -5.93 24.33 -2.08
N SER A 54 -4.96 23.61 -1.49
CA SER A 54 -3.54 23.85 -1.72
C SER A 54 -3.14 23.59 -3.18
N LEU A 55 -3.63 22.52 -3.78
CA LEU A 55 -3.34 22.18 -5.18
C LEU A 55 -3.97 23.17 -6.17
N MET A 56 -5.18 23.66 -5.90
CA MET A 56 -5.82 24.71 -6.70
C MET A 56 -5.03 26.03 -6.64
N LYS A 57 -4.57 26.44 -5.45
CA LYS A 57 -3.70 27.62 -5.29
C LYS A 57 -2.38 27.47 -6.06
N GLN A 58 -1.86 26.25 -6.18
CA GLN A 58 -0.66 25.94 -6.95
C GLN A 58 -0.91 25.76 -8.46
N GLY A 59 -2.17 25.85 -8.93
CA GLY A 59 -2.52 25.58 -10.33
C GLY A 59 -2.34 24.11 -10.74
N LYS A 60 -2.20 23.19 -9.79
CA LYS A 60 -2.01 21.74 -10.02
C LYS A 60 -3.32 20.96 -10.05
N LEU A 61 -4.42 21.60 -9.64
CA LEU A 61 -5.75 21.02 -9.65
C LEU A 61 -6.73 22.09 -10.13
N TYR A 62 -7.58 21.75 -11.10
CA TYR A 62 -8.66 22.59 -11.56
C TYR A 62 -9.95 22.19 -10.86
N SER A 63 -10.85 23.14 -10.60
CA SER A 63 -12.20 22.82 -10.17
C SER A 63 -12.88 22.02 -11.29
N SER A 64 -13.15 20.74 -11.06
CA SER A 64 -14.11 20.01 -11.88
C SER A 64 -15.45 20.73 -11.70
N GLY A 65 -15.96 21.32 -12.78
CA GLY A 65 -17.33 21.83 -12.81
C GLY A 65 -18.28 20.70 -12.44
N ALA A 66 -19.24 20.99 -11.56
CA ALA A 66 -20.38 20.13 -11.30
C ALA A 66 -21.21 19.91 -12.58
#